data_AF-A0A7V9U550-F1
#
_entry.id   AF-A0A7V9U550-F1
#
_cell.length_a   1.000
_cell.length_b   1.000
_cell.length_c   1.000
_cell.angle_alpha   90.00
_cell.angle_beta   90.00
_cell.angle_gamma   90.00
#
_symmetry.space_group_name_H-M   'P 1'
#
loop_
_entity.id
_entity.type
_entity.pdbx_description
1 polymer ?
#
loop_
_entity_poly.entity_id
_entity_poly.type
_entity_poly.pdbx_seq_one_letter_code
_entity_poly.pdbx_strand_id
1 'polypeptide(L)'
;MMESDVFRGLRRLGYAALAMAFAQIVFGAIVRITGSGMGCGDDWPKCAGLWFPPLDRPDLIIEITHRYIALGLSITVLALLSLAFMHRAHPGVRGRHGILLP
;
A
#
# COMPACT_ATOMS: atom_id res chain seq x y z
N MET A 1 -5.74 1.45 28.84
CA MET A 1 -5.04 0.34 28.13
C MET A 1 -5.38 0.35 26.63
N MET A 2 -6.67 0.30 26.27
CA MET A 2 -7.18 0.28 24.88
C MET A 2 -6.67 1.43 23.97
N GLU A 3 -6.51 2.66 24.51
CA GLU A 3 -6.01 3.82 23.75
C GLU A 3 -4.54 3.69 23.31
N SER A 4 -3.73 2.94 24.09
CA SER A 4 -2.32 2.69 23.76
C SER A 4 -2.15 1.68 22.61
N ASP A 5 -3.11 0.77 22.44
CA ASP A 5 -3.10 -0.22 21.37
C ASP A 5 -3.48 0.41 20.03
N VAL A 6 -4.48 1.32 20.02
CA VAL A 6 -4.86 2.08 18.82
C VAL A 6 -3.71 2.95 18.32
N PHE A 7 -3.01 3.66 19.22
CA PHE A 7 -1.87 4.51 18.84
C PHE A 7 -0.70 3.69 18.28
N ARG A 8 -0.40 2.52 18.89
CA ARG A 8 0.58 1.57 18.34
C ARG A 8 0.16 1.03 16.97
N GLY A 9 -1.13 0.73 16.78
CA GLY A 9 -1.70 0.27 15.52
C GLY A 9 -1.57 1.31 14.42
N LEU A 10 -2.01 2.55 14.65
CA LEU A 10 -1.88 3.66 13.71
C LEU A 10 -0.42 3.92 13.33
N ARG A 11 0.49 3.92 14.30
CA ARG A 11 1.93 4.12 14.04
C ARG A 11 2.52 2.99 13.19
N ARG A 12 2.17 1.73 13.47
CA ARG A 12 2.61 0.57 12.69
C ARG A 12 2.08 0.62 11.26
N LEU A 13 0.79 0.90 11.09
CA LEU A 13 0.16 1.06 9.77
C LEU A 13 0.76 2.24 9.01
N GLY A 14 1.10 3.33 9.68
CA GLY A 14 1.77 4.48 9.07
C GLY A 14 3.15 4.13 8.51
N TYR A 15 3.98 3.43 9.28
CA TYR A 15 5.27 2.95 8.79
C TYR A 15 5.12 1.90 7.67
N ALA A 16 4.14 1.00 7.77
CA ALA A 16 3.85 0.05 6.71
C ALA A 16 3.42 0.75 5.41
N ALA A 17 2.53 1.74 5.50
CA ALA A 17 2.10 2.54 4.35
C ALA A 17 3.27 3.30 3.71
N LEU A 18 4.15 3.89 4.52
CA LEU A 18 5.36 4.56 4.05
C LEU A 18 6.27 3.59 3.29
N ALA A 19 6.56 2.41 3.87
CA ALA A 19 7.41 1.40 3.24
C ALA A 19 6.80 0.89 1.91
N MET A 20 5.50 0.60 1.91
CA MET A 20 4.78 0.15 0.71
C MET A 20 4.73 1.23 -0.37
N ALA A 21 4.52 2.50 0.00
CA ALA A 21 4.53 3.61 -0.95
C ALA A 21 5.91 3.80 -1.57
N PHE A 22 6.98 3.72 -0.77
CA PHE A 22 8.35 3.77 -1.28
C PHE A 22 8.62 2.61 -2.26
N ALA A 23 8.24 1.38 -1.89
CA ALA A 23 8.36 0.22 -2.76
C ALA A 23 7.57 0.41 -4.08
N GLN A 24 6.35 0.96 -3.99
CA GLN A 24 5.50 1.25 -5.16
C GLN A 24 6.16 2.23 -6.13
N ILE A 25 6.79 3.29 -5.60
CA ILE A 25 7.51 4.29 -6.40
C ILE A 25 8.71 3.63 -7.10
N VAL A 26 9.52 2.87 -6.36
CA VAL A 26 10.71 2.18 -6.91
C VAL A 26 10.30 1.19 -8.01
N PHE A 27 9.30 0.34 -7.76
CA PHE A 27 8.82 -0.60 -8.77
C PHE A 27 8.17 0.10 -9.96
N GLY A 28 7.48 1.22 -9.75
CA GLY A 28 6.95 2.04 -10.85
C GLY A 28 8.06 2.59 -11.75
N ALA A 29 9.18 3.03 -11.15
CA ALA A 29 10.35 3.45 -11.90
C ALA A 29 10.98 2.28 -12.67
N ILE A 30 11.07 1.09 -12.06
CA ILE A 30 11.57 -0.12 -12.72
C ILE A 30 10.71 -0.46 -13.94
N VAL A 31 9.39 -0.56 -13.79
CA VAL A 31 8.43 -0.83 -14.90
C VAL A 31 8.65 0.14 -16.06
N ARG A 32 8.86 1.43 -15.76
CA ARG A 32 9.11 2.46 -16.76
C ARG A 32 10.43 2.24 -17.50
N ILE A 33 11.53 2.00 -16.77
CA ILE A 33 12.87 1.84 -17.34
C ILE A 33 13.00 0.54 -18.14
N THR A 34 12.33 -0.54 -17.71
CA THR A 34 12.35 -1.84 -18.40
C THR A 34 11.33 -1.94 -19.54
N GLY A 35 10.46 -0.94 -19.72
CA GLY A 35 9.41 -0.96 -20.73
C GLY A 35 8.31 -1.99 -20.46
N SER A 36 8.19 -2.49 -19.23
CA SER A 36 7.28 -3.58 -18.86
C SER A 36 5.85 -3.12 -18.57
N GLY A 37 5.48 -1.88 -18.86
CA GLY A 37 4.18 -1.30 -18.49
C GLY A 37 2.95 -1.88 -19.22
N MET A 38 3.17 -2.77 -20.19
CA MET A 38 2.10 -3.49 -20.93
C MET A 38 2.34 -5.01 -20.94
N GLY A 39 3.16 -5.55 -20.03
CA GLY A 39 3.37 -7.00 -19.92
C GLY A 39 2.07 -7.76 -19.63
N CYS A 40 1.29 -7.34 -18.64
CA CYS A 40 0.03 -7.98 -18.25
C CYS A 40 -1.19 -7.50 -19.05
N GLY A 41 -1.05 -6.43 -19.84
CA GLY A 41 -2.15 -5.83 -20.59
C GLY A 41 -3.37 -5.50 -19.71
N ASP A 42 -4.56 -5.77 -20.22
CA ASP A 42 -5.83 -5.52 -19.54
C ASP A 42 -6.19 -6.60 -18.48
N ASP A 43 -5.41 -7.68 -18.40
CA ASP A 43 -5.69 -8.76 -17.47
C ASP A 43 -5.35 -8.33 -16.04
N TRP A 44 -6.38 -8.27 -15.18
CA TRP A 44 -6.27 -8.10 -13.74
C TRP A 44 -7.43 -8.84 -13.08
N PRO A 45 -7.23 -9.64 -12.00
CA PRO A 45 -6.05 -9.69 -11.13
C PRO A 45 -4.94 -10.64 -11.57
N LYS A 46 -5.23 -11.53 -12.53
CA LYS A 46 -4.23 -12.43 -13.12
C LYS A 46 -3.48 -11.71 -14.24
N CYS A 47 -2.23 -12.07 -14.49
CA CYS A 47 -1.41 -11.57 -15.59
C CYS A 47 -1.29 -12.67 -16.65
N ALA A 48 -1.84 -12.47 -17.85
CA ALA A 48 -1.88 -13.49 -18.91
C ALA A 48 -2.49 -14.82 -18.42
N GLY A 49 -3.57 -14.75 -17.64
CA GLY A 49 -4.26 -15.92 -17.07
C GLY A 49 -3.58 -16.59 -15.86
N LEU A 50 -2.41 -16.11 -15.42
CA LEU A 50 -1.63 -16.67 -14.31
C LEU A 50 -1.58 -15.71 -13.11
N TRP A 51 -1.63 -16.25 -11.89
CA TRP A 51 -1.38 -15.46 -10.67
C TRP A 51 0.11 -15.17 -10.47
N PHE A 52 0.95 -16.13 -10.86
CA PHE A 52 2.41 -16.07 -10.84
C PHE A 52 2.92 -16.47 -12.22
N PRO A 53 3.26 -15.49 -13.09
CA PRO A 53 3.85 -15.78 -14.39
C PRO A 53 5.25 -16.41 -14.23
N PRO A 54 5.72 -17.14 -15.25
CA PRO A 54 7.00 -17.82 -15.20
C PRO A 54 8.19 -16.84 -15.20
N LEU A 55 9.29 -17.24 -14.53
CA LEU A 55 10.50 -16.42 -14.29
C LEU A 55 11.30 -16.06 -15.55
N ASP A 56 11.01 -16.72 -16.67
CA ASP A 56 11.60 -16.46 -17.99
C ASP A 56 11.01 -15.22 -18.68
N ARG A 57 9.89 -14.68 -18.18
CA ARG A 57 9.18 -13.50 -18.73
C ARG A 57 9.28 -12.33 -17.74
N PRO A 58 10.42 -11.63 -17.66
CA PRO A 58 10.65 -10.58 -16.67
C PRO A 58 9.68 -9.41 -16.82
N ASP A 59 9.18 -9.15 -18.02
CA ASP A 59 8.16 -8.13 -18.31
C ASP A 59 6.87 -8.38 -17.51
N LEU A 60 6.40 -9.62 -17.48
CA LEU A 60 5.19 -10.00 -16.74
C LEU A 60 5.40 -9.87 -15.24
N ILE A 61 6.54 -10.34 -14.74
CA ILE A 61 6.84 -10.38 -13.30
C ILE A 61 7.02 -8.98 -12.75
N ILE A 62 7.70 -8.10 -13.48
CA ILE A 62 7.92 -6.72 -13.06
C ILE A 62 6.57 -6.00 -12.96
N GLU A 63 5.68 -6.14 -13.95
CA GLU A 63 4.38 -5.47 -13.91
C GLU A 63 3.45 -6.05 -12.83
N ILE A 64 3.34 -7.38 -12.72
CA ILE A 64 2.45 -8.00 -11.73
C ILE A 64 2.92 -7.71 -10.29
N THR A 65 4.23 -7.64 -10.07
CA THR A 65 4.79 -7.26 -8.76
C THR A 65 4.41 -5.82 -8.42
N HIS A 66 4.54 -4.88 -9.37
CA HIS A 66 4.10 -3.50 -9.18
C HIS A 66 2.59 -3.40 -8.88
N ARG A 67 1.75 -4.19 -9.57
CA ARG A 67 0.29 -4.25 -9.33
C ARG A 67 -0.06 -4.80 -7.94
N TYR A 68 0.63 -5.85 -7.48
CA TYR A 68 0.39 -6.41 -6.15
C TYR A 68 0.87 -5.50 -5.02
N ILE A 69 1.98 -4.78 -5.20
CA ILE A 69 2.42 -3.75 -4.23
C ILE A 69 1.36 -2.64 -4.16
N ALA A 70 0.79 -2.22 -5.30
CA ALA A 70 -0.28 -1.22 -5.34
C ALA A 70 -1.53 -1.66 -4.56
N LEU A 71 -1.92 -2.92 -4.71
CA LEU A 71 -3.03 -3.51 -3.96
C LEU A 71 -2.74 -3.54 -2.45
N GLY A 72 -1.55 -3.99 -2.06
CA GLY A 72 -1.13 -4.01 -0.66
C GLY A 72 -1.07 -2.62 -0.03
N LEU A 73 -0.57 -1.62 -0.77
CA LEU A 73 -0.58 -0.23 -0.35
C LEU A 73 -2.01 0.28 -0.13
N SER A 74 -2.90 0.03 -1.10
CA SER A 74 -4.31 0.42 -1.02
C SER A 74 -5.00 -0.18 0.22
N ILE A 75 -4.79 -1.48 0.48
CA ILE A 75 -5.33 -2.15 1.67
C ILE A 75 -4.78 -1.52 2.96
N THR A 76 -3.47 -1.23 2.99
CA THR A 76 -2.83 -0.64 4.17
C THR A 76 -3.36 0.77 4.44
N VAL A 77 -3.53 1.59 3.41
CA VAL A 77 -4.10 2.94 3.51
C VAL A 77 -5.57 2.88 3.94
N LEU A 78 -6.37 1.99 3.36
CA LEU A 78 -7.76 1.79 3.76
C LEU A 78 -7.85 1.36 5.23
N ALA A 79 -7.04 0.41 5.68
CA ALA A 79 -7.00 -0.01 7.08
C ALA A 79 -6.61 1.14 8.02
N LEU A 80 -5.61 1.95 7.65
CA LEU A 80 -5.21 3.14 8.40
C LEU A 80 -6.35 4.15 8.49
N LEU A 81 -7.00 4.45 7.36
CA LEU A 81 -8.11 5.39 7.29
C LEU A 81 -9.33 4.90 8.08
N SER A 82 -9.70 3.62 7.94
CA SER A 82 -10.79 3.01 8.70
C SER A 82 -10.51 3.07 10.20
N LEU A 83 -9.30 2.71 10.65
CA LEU A 83 -8.93 2.76 12.06
C LEU A 83 -8.93 4.21 12.58
N ALA A 84 -8.35 5.15 11.83
CA ALA A 84 -8.34 6.56 12.18
C ALA A 84 -9.76 7.14 12.25
N PHE A 85 -10.64 6.78 11.31
CA PHE A 85 -12.00 7.29 11.24
C PHE A 85 -12.90 6.70 12.33
N MET A 86 -12.79 5.41 12.61
CA MET A 86 -13.53 4.76 13.71
C MET A 86 -13.14 5.36 15.07
N HIS A 87 -11.88 5.73 15.26
CA HIS A 87 -11.38 6.26 16.53
C HIS A 87 -11.24 7.79 16.58
N ARG A 88 -11.74 8.51 15.57
CA ARG A 88 -11.66 9.99 15.50
C ARG A 88 -12.36 10.72 16.66
N ALA A 89 -13.32 10.07 17.32
CA ALA A 89 -14.09 10.63 18.44
C ALA A 89 -13.38 10.51 19.79
N HIS A 90 -12.28 9.74 19.89
CA HIS A 90 -11.54 9.60 21.14
C HIS A 90 -10.65 10.84 21.39
N PRO A 91 -10.72 11.46 22.58
CA PRO A 91 -9.93 12.64 22.93
C PRO A 91 -8.41 12.38 22.95
N GLY A 92 -7.94 11.13 22.96
CA GLY A 92 -6.52 10.80 22.76
C GLY A 92 -6.01 11.00 21.32
N VAL A 93 -6.89 10.94 20.32
CA VAL A 93 -6.59 11.29 18.91
C VAL A 93 -6.85 12.79 18.67
N ARG A 94 -7.84 13.34 19.38
CA ARG A 94 -8.14 14.79 19.49
C ARG A 94 -7.53 15.38 20.76
N GLY A 95 -6.24 15.13 20.99
CA GLY A 95 -5.55 15.69 22.14
C GLY A 95 -5.42 17.22 22.03
N ARG A 96 -5.22 17.90 23.17
CA ARG A 96 -4.89 19.35 23.28
C ARG A 96 -3.62 19.76 22.49
N HIS A 97 -2.89 18.78 21.93
CA HIS A 97 -1.73 18.91 21.03
C HIS A 97 -1.85 18.02 19.77
N GLY A 98 -3.07 17.73 19.29
CA GLY A 98 -3.28 16.91 18.09
C GLY A 98 -2.74 17.57 16.81
N ILE A 99 -2.15 16.76 15.92
CA ILE A 99 -1.49 17.15 14.65
C ILE A 99 -2.43 17.81 13.59
N LEU A 100 -3.74 17.89 13.85
CA LEU A 100 -4.76 18.45 12.95
C LEU A 100 -5.45 19.70 13.52
N LEU A 101 -4.69 20.61 14.13
CA LEU A 101 -5.17 21.97 14.41
C LEU A 101 -4.60 22.92 13.34
N PRO A 102 -5.43 23.69 12.61
CA PRO A 102 -4.96 24.92 11.98
C PRO A 102 -4.54 25.96 13.02
#